data_AF-A0A6G0VS00-F1
#
_entry.id   AF-A0A6G0VS00-F1
#
_cell.length_a   1.000
_cell.length_b   1.000
_cell.length_c   1.000
_cell.angle_alpha   90.00
_cell.angle_beta   90.00
_cell.angle_gamma   90.00
#
_symmetry.space_group_name_H-M   'P 1'
#
loop_
_entity.id
_entity.type
_entity.pdbx_description
1 polymer ?
#
loop_
_entity_poly.entity_id
_entity_poly.type
_entity_poly.pdbx_seq_one_letter_code
_entity_poly.pdbx_strand_id
1 'polypeptide(L)'
;MRQVRRKNLPPNPKTLFDLGTLPDQYQKTLTGEKFLIYDSLDDNSVSEGRVVVFSTRRNLELLAKNDCWFLDGIFKVYPNIFKQVFTILGTCKQHVDVHDTVAVPFVYALLSSKETVQYATVLRAVQSSFNEHIIFCEPLKIMPDFEKSMPVKKFFQIRLSFAGLQAAYNDPDDRSLKYFTHMMLALAFVPLTEVSRIFSLLKNDALKALSPIIEYFEKNYVLEVIGRGRRRGIHPRYPPEIWNQYQTALTGSHKTKT
;
A
#
# COMPACT_ATOMS: atom_id res chain seq x y z
N MET A 1 16.55 -17.87 -13.19
CA MET A 1 17.63 -16.86 -13.16
C MET A 1 18.89 -17.46 -13.79
N ARG A 2 19.39 -16.90 -14.89
CA ARG A 2 20.68 -17.31 -15.47
C ARG A 2 21.77 -16.63 -14.63
N GLN A 3 22.52 -17.38 -13.83
CA GLN A 3 23.66 -16.82 -13.08
C GLN A 3 24.73 -16.37 -14.07
N VAL A 4 24.85 -15.06 -14.26
CA VAL A 4 25.97 -14.48 -15.02
C VAL A 4 27.24 -14.65 -14.20
N ARG A 5 28.35 -15.03 -14.86
CA ARG A 5 29.65 -15.22 -14.21
C ARG A 5 30.06 -13.91 -13.51
N ARG A 6 30.39 -14.00 -12.21
CA ARG A 6 30.78 -12.86 -11.33
C ARG A 6 31.84 -11.92 -11.92
N LYS A 7 32.70 -12.40 -12.83
CA LYS A 7 33.77 -11.61 -13.47
C LYS A 7 33.28 -10.40 -14.29
N ASN A 8 32.03 -10.41 -14.77
CA ASN A 8 31.47 -9.33 -15.60
C ASN A 8 30.43 -8.48 -14.86
N LEU A 9 30.28 -8.67 -13.55
CA LEU A 9 29.36 -7.87 -12.74
C LEU A 9 30.10 -6.65 -12.19
N PRO A 10 29.48 -5.46 -12.18
CA PRO A 10 30.03 -4.32 -11.46
C PRO A 10 30.22 -4.68 -9.98
N PRO A 11 31.18 -4.05 -9.28
CA PRO A 11 31.36 -4.25 -7.86
C PRO A 11 30.07 -3.92 -7.11
N ASN A 12 29.77 -4.69 -6.06
CA ASN A 12 28.59 -4.41 -5.25
C ASN A 12 28.72 -3.02 -4.61
N PRO A 13 27.71 -2.14 -4.78
CA PRO A 13 27.72 -0.82 -4.16
C PRO A 13 27.71 -0.95 -2.64
N LYS A 14 28.49 -0.09 -1.96
CA LYS A 14 28.60 -0.07 -0.50
C LYS A 14 27.65 0.95 0.13
N THR A 15 27.31 2.00 -0.61
CA THR A 15 26.34 3.02 -0.21
C THR A 15 25.28 3.22 -1.30
N LEU A 16 24.17 3.91 -0.95
CA LEU A 16 23.15 4.31 -1.92
C LEU A 16 23.68 5.32 -2.96
N PHE A 17 24.68 6.11 -2.58
CA PHE A 17 25.36 7.03 -3.48
C PHE A 17 26.21 6.27 -4.51
N ASP A 18 26.96 5.25 -4.05
CA ASP A 18 27.79 4.40 -4.94
C ASP A 18 26.97 3.64 -5.97
N LEU A 19 25.68 3.40 -5.71
CA LEU A 19 24.80 2.71 -6.64
C LEU A 19 24.63 3.50 -7.95
N GLY A 20 24.70 4.85 -7.90
CA GLY A 20 24.58 5.72 -9.08
C GLY A 20 23.34 5.41 -9.92
N THR A 21 23.38 5.75 -11.21
CA THR A 21 22.36 5.33 -12.18
C THR A 21 22.47 3.82 -12.43
N LEU A 22 21.32 3.13 -12.47
CA LEU A 22 21.31 1.69 -12.72
C LEU A 22 21.77 1.38 -14.15
N PRO A 23 22.70 0.43 -14.35
CA PRO A 23 23.06 -0.04 -15.69
C PRO A 23 21.84 -0.54 -16.49
N ASP A 24 21.81 -0.26 -17.79
CA ASP A 24 20.70 -0.61 -18.70
C ASP A 24 20.26 -2.09 -18.62
N GLN A 25 21.23 -3.00 -18.43
CA GLN A 25 20.96 -4.43 -18.31
C GLN A 25 20.10 -4.80 -17.10
N TYR A 26 20.06 -3.97 -16.05
CA TYR A 26 19.22 -4.14 -14.87
C TYR A 26 17.91 -3.34 -14.95
N GLN A 27 17.79 -2.46 -15.94
CA GLN A 27 16.56 -1.75 -16.22
C GLN A 27 15.60 -2.53 -17.12
N LYS A 28 16.04 -3.68 -17.64
CA LYS A 28 15.28 -4.52 -18.58
C LYS A 28 15.13 -5.94 -18.08
N THR A 29 14.09 -6.63 -18.55
CA THR A 29 13.91 -8.07 -18.34
C THR A 29 14.94 -8.87 -19.14
N LEU A 30 15.01 -10.18 -18.90
CA LEU A 30 15.85 -11.09 -19.70
C LEU A 30 15.47 -11.14 -21.18
N THR A 31 14.25 -10.72 -21.53
CA THR A 31 13.77 -10.61 -22.91
C THR A 31 13.93 -9.20 -23.49
N GLY A 32 14.54 -8.27 -22.74
CA GLY A 32 14.80 -6.89 -23.18
C GLY A 32 13.66 -5.90 -22.96
N GLU A 33 12.56 -6.31 -22.33
CA GLU A 33 11.42 -5.43 -22.01
C GLU A 33 11.81 -4.43 -20.92
N LYS A 34 11.32 -3.17 -20.99
CA LYS A 34 11.47 -2.18 -19.90
C LYS A 34 10.92 -2.76 -18.60
N PHE A 35 11.73 -2.72 -17.55
CA PHE A 35 11.41 -3.27 -16.23
C PHE A 35 11.57 -2.25 -15.11
N LEU A 36 12.52 -1.32 -15.20
CA LEU A 36 12.58 -0.17 -14.32
C LEU A 36 11.49 0.82 -14.73
N ILE A 37 10.55 1.11 -13.83
CA ILE A 37 9.46 2.06 -14.08
C ILE A 37 9.66 3.37 -13.34
N TYR A 38 10.47 3.40 -12.28
CA TYR A 38 10.79 4.61 -11.53
C TYR A 38 12.08 4.44 -10.70
N ASP A 39 12.89 5.49 -10.64
CA ASP A 39 14.04 5.61 -9.73
C ASP A 39 14.07 7.05 -9.19
N SER A 40 13.96 7.21 -7.87
CA SER A 40 13.92 8.53 -7.25
C SER A 40 15.27 9.25 -7.27
N LEU A 41 16.34 8.63 -7.79
CA LEU A 41 17.61 9.32 -8.02
C LEU A 41 17.46 10.51 -8.96
N ASP A 42 16.53 10.42 -9.91
CA ASP A 42 16.25 11.48 -10.89
C ASP A 42 15.37 12.60 -10.29
N ASP A 43 14.86 12.42 -9.07
CA ASP A 43 14.08 13.41 -8.36
C ASP A 43 14.98 14.32 -7.51
N ASN A 44 14.64 15.61 -7.42
CA ASN A 44 15.32 16.58 -6.54
C ASN A 44 15.08 16.33 -5.02
N SER A 45 14.59 15.16 -4.60
CA SER A 45 14.19 14.80 -3.24
C SER A 45 15.21 13.93 -2.49
N VAL A 46 16.51 14.20 -2.71
CA VAL A 46 17.65 13.42 -2.17
C VAL A 46 17.57 13.20 -0.64
N SER A 47 16.90 14.09 0.10
CA SER A 47 16.73 13.99 1.56
C SER A 47 15.77 12.89 2.02
N GLU A 48 14.88 12.37 1.16
CA GLU A 48 13.85 11.38 1.52
C GLU A 48 14.33 9.92 1.33
N GLY A 49 15.58 9.75 0.89
CA GLY A 49 16.17 8.47 0.55
C GLY A 49 15.89 8.04 -0.89
N ARG A 50 16.23 6.80 -1.24
CA ARG A 50 16.10 6.26 -2.59
C ARG A 50 15.01 5.20 -2.68
N VAL A 51 14.14 5.34 -3.66
CA VAL A 51 13.09 4.39 -4.03
C VAL A 51 13.29 3.97 -5.47
N VAL A 52 13.44 2.68 -5.70
CA VAL A 52 13.58 2.11 -7.05
C VAL A 52 12.44 1.13 -7.27
N VAL A 53 11.66 1.30 -8.33
CA VAL A 53 10.45 0.50 -8.60
C VAL A 53 10.56 -0.20 -9.95
N PHE A 54 10.27 -1.50 -9.91
CA PHE A 54 10.31 -2.39 -11.06
C PHE A 54 8.95 -3.03 -11.33
N SER A 55 8.55 -3.02 -12.58
CA SER A 55 7.39 -3.73 -13.11
C SER A 55 7.49 -3.80 -14.64
N THR A 56 6.73 -4.68 -15.26
CA THR A 56 6.53 -4.66 -16.72
C THR A 56 5.14 -4.13 -17.04
N ARG A 57 4.93 -3.68 -18.28
CA ARG A 57 3.58 -3.33 -18.75
C ARG A 57 2.62 -4.50 -18.54
N ARG A 58 3.05 -5.72 -18.87
CA ARG A 58 2.23 -6.93 -18.69
C ARG A 58 1.86 -7.18 -17.23
N ASN A 59 2.81 -6.98 -16.30
CA ASN A 59 2.55 -7.12 -14.87
C ASN A 59 1.55 -6.07 -14.38
N LEU A 60 1.68 -4.82 -14.83
CA LEU A 60 0.75 -3.75 -14.52
C LEU A 60 -0.67 -4.07 -15.03
N GLU A 61 -0.80 -4.57 -16.26
CA GLU A 61 -2.09 -5.01 -16.81
C GLU A 61 -2.70 -6.18 -16.04
N LEU A 62 -1.89 -7.12 -15.53
CA LEU A 62 -2.37 -8.21 -14.67
C LEU A 62 -2.81 -7.70 -13.30
N LEU A 63 -2.01 -6.82 -12.71
CA LEU A 63 -2.30 -6.21 -11.43
C LEU A 63 -3.59 -5.37 -11.51
N ALA A 64 -3.82 -4.66 -12.60
CA ALA A 64 -5.04 -3.87 -12.81
C ALA A 64 -6.33 -4.71 -12.89
N LYS A 65 -6.22 -5.98 -13.32
CA LYS A 65 -7.35 -6.93 -13.33
C LYS A 65 -7.68 -7.52 -11.96
N ASN A 66 -6.86 -7.23 -10.94
CA ASN A 66 -7.08 -7.71 -9.59
C ASN A 66 -7.86 -6.70 -8.76
N ASP A 67 -9.02 -7.12 -8.28
CA ASP A 67 -9.83 -6.35 -7.33
C ASP A 67 -9.11 -6.13 -5.99
N CYS A 68 -8.20 -7.04 -5.62
CA CYS A 68 -7.47 -7.03 -4.36
C CYS A 68 -5.96 -7.04 -4.60
N TRP A 69 -5.29 -6.02 -4.08
CA TRP A 69 -3.84 -5.92 -4.04
C TRP A 69 -3.35 -6.15 -2.63
N PHE A 70 -2.27 -6.90 -2.49
CA PHE A 70 -1.59 -7.09 -1.22
C PHE A 70 -0.23 -6.39 -1.26
N LEU A 71 0.05 -5.59 -0.25
CA LEU A 71 1.31 -4.88 -0.12
C LEU A 71 2.15 -5.60 0.91
N ASP A 72 3.25 -6.22 0.48
CA ASP A 72 4.07 -7.06 1.33
C ASP A 72 5.52 -6.59 1.38
N GLY A 73 6.11 -6.69 2.56
CA GLY A 73 7.47 -6.30 2.85
C GLY A 73 8.36 -7.51 3.11
N ILE A 74 9.29 -7.83 2.22
CA ILE A 74 10.20 -8.96 2.39
C ILE A 74 11.39 -8.52 3.26
N PHE A 75 11.44 -9.03 4.49
CA PHE A 75 12.38 -8.59 5.53
C PHE A 75 13.76 -9.27 5.50
N LYS A 76 14.02 -10.25 4.61
CA LYS A 76 15.24 -11.10 4.70
C LYS A 76 16.11 -11.17 3.44
N VAL A 77 15.71 -10.53 2.32
CA VAL A 77 16.42 -10.67 1.03
C VAL A 77 16.59 -9.31 0.35
N TYR A 78 17.33 -8.38 0.96
CA TYR A 78 17.67 -7.09 0.36
C TYR A 78 19.19 -6.80 0.43
N PRO A 79 19.76 -6.04 -0.53
CA PRO A 79 21.13 -5.56 -0.43
C PRO A 79 21.29 -4.64 0.79
N ASN A 80 22.44 -4.69 1.49
CA ASN A 80 22.69 -3.90 2.72
C ASN A 80 22.48 -2.38 2.57
N ILE A 81 22.50 -1.86 1.35
CA ILE A 81 22.26 -0.45 1.04
C ILE A 81 20.77 -0.06 1.07
N PHE A 82 19.86 -1.02 0.95
CA PHE A 82 18.42 -0.84 1.12
C PHE A 82 17.96 -1.45 2.45
N LYS A 83 16.79 -1.06 2.94
CA LYS A 83 16.22 -1.55 4.21
C LYS A 83 15.11 -2.58 4.01
N GLN A 84 14.55 -2.68 2.80
CA GLN A 84 13.46 -3.59 2.48
C GLN A 84 13.30 -3.80 0.97
N VAL A 85 12.88 -5.00 0.58
CA VAL A 85 12.17 -5.22 -0.70
C VAL A 85 10.68 -5.17 -0.42
N PHE A 86 9.98 -4.27 -1.08
CA PHE A 86 8.52 -4.14 -1.01
C PHE A 86 7.91 -4.69 -2.29
N THR A 87 6.75 -5.34 -2.18
CA THR A 87 6.07 -5.94 -3.33
C THR A 87 4.59 -5.62 -3.32
N ILE A 88 4.03 -5.45 -4.53
CA ILE A 88 2.58 -5.41 -4.74
C ILE A 88 2.19 -6.72 -5.41
N LEU A 89 1.42 -7.50 -4.67
CA LEU A 89 0.91 -8.80 -5.08
C LEU A 89 -0.52 -8.63 -5.58
N GLY A 90 -0.85 -9.32 -6.67
CA GLY A 90 -2.23 -9.63 -7.02
C GLY A 90 -2.45 -11.14 -6.93
N THR A 91 -3.63 -11.59 -7.33
CA THR A 91 -3.97 -13.00 -7.39
C THR A 91 -4.06 -13.51 -8.82
N CYS A 92 -3.70 -14.78 -9.03
CA CYS A 92 -3.88 -15.47 -10.30
C CYS A 92 -4.51 -16.84 -10.08
N LYS A 93 -5.44 -17.21 -10.96
CA LYS A 93 -5.96 -18.57 -11.03
C LYS A 93 -4.96 -19.42 -11.80
N GLN A 94 -4.43 -20.46 -11.17
CA GLN A 94 -3.41 -21.31 -11.79
C GLN A 94 -4.04 -22.32 -12.77
N HIS A 95 -5.30 -22.72 -12.55
CA HIS A 95 -6.07 -23.64 -13.40
C HIS A 95 -7.54 -23.22 -13.51
N VAL A 96 -8.21 -23.59 -14.60
CA VAL A 96 -9.63 -23.28 -14.88
C VAL A 96 -10.56 -23.99 -13.89
N ASP A 97 -10.16 -25.16 -13.39
CA ASP A 97 -11.03 -26.08 -12.63
C ASP A 97 -10.73 -26.19 -11.12
N VAL A 98 -9.79 -25.39 -10.58
CA VAL A 98 -9.44 -25.43 -9.16
C VAL A 98 -9.61 -24.04 -8.54
N HIS A 99 -10.22 -23.99 -7.35
CA HIS A 99 -10.39 -22.76 -6.56
C HIS A 99 -9.07 -22.17 -6.01
N ASP A 100 -7.92 -22.72 -6.39
CA ASP A 100 -6.61 -22.29 -5.89
C ASP A 100 -6.15 -21.01 -6.58
N THR A 101 -6.26 -19.95 -5.79
CA THR A 101 -5.85 -18.60 -6.15
C THR A 101 -4.50 -18.34 -5.51
N VAL A 102 -3.48 -18.11 -6.35
CA VAL A 102 -2.10 -17.90 -5.89
C VAL A 102 -1.78 -16.41 -5.88
N ALA A 103 -1.15 -15.92 -4.80
CA ALA A 103 -0.62 -14.57 -4.74
C ALA A 103 0.66 -14.46 -5.59
N VAL A 104 0.68 -13.52 -6.53
CA VAL A 104 1.78 -13.31 -7.48
C VAL A 104 2.27 -11.87 -7.39
N PRO A 105 3.58 -11.65 -7.21
CA PRO A 105 4.17 -10.31 -7.20
C PRO A 105 4.24 -9.71 -8.61
N PHE A 106 3.63 -8.54 -8.77
CA PHE A 106 3.61 -7.81 -10.03
C PHE A 106 4.53 -6.59 -10.02
N VAL A 107 4.66 -5.95 -8.87
CA VAL A 107 5.56 -4.79 -8.66
C VAL A 107 6.55 -5.14 -7.56
N TYR A 108 7.81 -4.75 -7.78
CA TYR A 108 8.90 -4.87 -6.81
C TYR A 108 9.49 -3.50 -6.57
N ALA A 109 9.81 -3.17 -5.33
CA ALA A 109 10.45 -1.91 -4.99
C ALA A 109 11.56 -2.10 -3.97
N LEU A 110 12.66 -1.39 -4.15
CA LEU A 110 13.76 -1.29 -3.19
C LEU A 110 13.59 0.02 -2.41
N LEU A 111 13.44 -0.08 -1.10
CA LEU A 111 13.20 1.06 -0.21
C LEU A 111 14.40 1.28 0.70
N SER A 112 14.94 2.49 0.72
CA SER A 112 16.06 2.85 1.60
C SER A 112 15.63 3.14 3.05
N SER A 113 14.34 3.29 3.30
CA SER A 113 13.76 3.41 4.64
C SER A 113 12.40 2.69 4.70
N LYS A 114 11.84 2.56 5.91
CA LYS A 114 10.47 2.05 6.10
C LYS A 114 9.48 3.18 6.36
N GLU A 115 9.83 4.40 5.94
CA GLU A 115 9.01 5.58 6.13
C GLU A 115 7.83 5.61 5.19
N THR A 116 6.74 6.24 5.64
CA THR A 116 5.49 6.15 4.88
C THR A 116 5.54 6.88 3.54
N VAL A 117 6.41 7.89 3.43
CA VAL A 117 6.68 8.60 2.19
C VAL A 117 7.19 7.67 1.09
N GLN A 118 8.01 6.67 1.41
CA GLN A 118 8.58 5.77 0.40
C GLN A 118 7.55 4.79 -0.16
N TYR A 119 6.65 4.24 0.68
CA TYR A 119 5.54 3.44 0.15
C TYR A 119 4.59 4.28 -0.71
N ALA A 120 4.33 5.52 -0.32
CA ALA A 120 3.54 6.45 -1.14
C ALA A 120 4.22 6.73 -2.49
N THR A 121 5.55 6.86 -2.51
CA THR A 121 6.33 6.98 -3.76
C THR A 121 6.17 5.75 -4.65
N VAL A 122 6.18 4.53 -4.11
CA VAL A 122 5.92 3.31 -4.91
C VAL A 122 4.53 3.34 -5.54
N LEU A 123 3.49 3.68 -4.77
CA LEU A 123 2.12 3.73 -5.28
C LEU A 123 1.95 4.81 -6.37
N ARG A 124 2.58 5.98 -6.17
CA ARG A 124 2.62 7.04 -7.18
C ARG A 124 3.32 6.58 -8.46
N ALA A 125 4.47 5.91 -8.35
CA ALA A 125 5.18 5.36 -9.51
C ALA A 125 4.29 4.39 -10.31
N VAL A 126 3.59 3.49 -9.62
CA VAL A 126 2.64 2.55 -10.26
C VAL A 126 1.48 3.29 -10.93
N GLN A 127 0.90 4.29 -10.28
CA GLN A 127 -0.18 5.10 -10.84
C GLN A 127 0.28 5.90 -12.07
N SER A 128 1.48 6.50 -12.02
CA SER A 128 2.09 7.18 -13.17
C SER A 128 2.30 6.22 -14.33
N SER A 129 2.78 4.99 -14.07
CA SER A 129 2.94 3.98 -15.12
C SER A 129 1.61 3.47 -15.68
N PHE A 130 0.54 3.41 -14.89
CA PHE A 130 -0.79 3.14 -15.41
C PHE A 130 -1.26 4.23 -16.36
N ASN A 131 -1.07 5.49 -15.99
CA ASN A 131 -1.43 6.63 -16.85
C ASN A 131 -0.61 6.63 -18.14
N GLU A 132 0.72 6.43 -18.05
CA GLU A 132 1.63 6.36 -19.20
C GLU A 132 1.23 5.24 -20.19
N HIS A 133 0.76 4.10 -19.67
CA HIS A 133 0.38 2.94 -20.47
C HIS A 133 -1.13 2.86 -20.78
N ILE A 134 -1.91 3.87 -20.38
CA ILE A 134 -3.38 3.91 -20.56
C ILE A 134 -4.04 2.64 -19.99
N ILE A 135 -3.60 2.24 -18.80
CA ILE A 135 -4.15 1.11 -18.06
C ILE A 135 -5.18 1.66 -17.08
N PHE A 136 -6.46 1.35 -17.29
CA PHE A 136 -7.50 1.67 -16.34
C PHE A 136 -7.42 0.73 -15.14
N CYS A 137 -7.27 1.29 -13.94
CA CYS A 137 -7.20 0.52 -12.72
C CYS A 137 -7.87 1.24 -11.57
N GLU A 138 -8.91 0.61 -11.03
CA GLU A 138 -9.56 1.01 -9.78
C GLU A 138 -9.56 -0.21 -8.84
N PRO A 139 -8.46 -0.47 -8.11
CA PRO A 139 -8.41 -1.60 -7.21
C PRO A 139 -9.39 -1.37 -6.06
N LEU A 140 -10.42 -2.21 -6.02
CA LEU A 140 -11.44 -2.18 -4.96
C LEU A 140 -10.78 -2.31 -3.57
N LYS A 141 -9.66 -3.03 -3.48
CA LYS A 141 -9.02 -3.41 -2.21
C LYS A 141 -7.50 -3.31 -2.28
N ILE A 142 -6.90 -2.57 -1.34
CA ILE A 142 -5.45 -2.56 -1.09
C ILE A 142 -5.23 -2.99 0.36
N MET A 143 -4.43 -4.03 0.55
CA MET A 143 -4.22 -4.70 1.83
C MET A 143 -2.73 -4.75 2.16
N PRO A 144 -2.21 -3.84 3.00
CA PRO A 144 -0.85 -3.98 3.49
C PRO A 144 -0.77 -4.99 4.64
N ASP A 145 0.24 -5.85 4.53
CA ASP A 145 0.63 -6.93 5.44
C ASP A 145 -0.44 -7.99 5.74
N PHE A 146 -0.01 -9.26 5.70
CA PHE A 146 -0.85 -10.42 6.05
C PHE A 146 -0.84 -10.72 7.56
N GLU A 147 0.03 -10.06 8.33
CA GLU A 147 0.12 -10.25 9.79
C GLU A 147 -0.31 -8.99 10.55
N LYS A 148 -1.48 -9.11 11.20
CA LYS A 148 -2.01 -8.23 12.27
C LYS A 148 -2.56 -6.88 11.78
N SER A 149 -3.61 -6.46 12.47
CA SER A 149 -4.38 -5.22 12.30
C SER A 149 -3.57 -4.07 11.67
N MET A 150 -3.91 -3.68 10.43
CA MET A 150 -3.36 -2.46 9.85
C MET A 150 -3.80 -1.27 10.71
N PRO A 151 -2.87 -0.40 11.16
CA PRO A 151 -3.24 0.84 11.82
C PRO A 151 -4.10 1.70 10.90
N VAL A 152 -5.23 2.23 11.40
CA VAL A 152 -6.17 3.08 10.64
C VAL A 152 -5.44 4.24 9.94
N LYS A 153 -4.39 4.79 10.56
CA LYS A 153 -3.51 5.80 9.95
C LYS A 153 -2.87 5.35 8.65
N LYS A 154 -2.29 4.15 8.64
CA LYS A 154 -1.61 3.59 7.48
C LYS A 154 -2.61 3.28 6.36
N PHE A 155 -3.83 2.86 6.72
CA PHE A 155 -4.93 2.66 5.77
C PHE A 155 -5.25 3.93 5.00
N PHE A 156 -5.57 5.03 5.69
CA PHE A 156 -5.94 6.27 5.03
C PHE A 156 -4.81 6.84 4.20
N GLN A 157 -3.56 6.77 4.68
CA GLN A 157 -2.42 7.27 3.93
C GLN A 157 -2.22 6.53 2.59
N ILE A 158 -2.28 5.19 2.61
CA ILE A 158 -2.16 4.37 1.40
C ILE A 158 -3.30 4.67 0.41
N ARG A 159 -4.53 4.78 0.90
CA ARG A 159 -5.70 5.05 0.06
C ARG A 159 -5.68 6.45 -0.55
N LEU A 160 -5.27 7.46 0.22
CA LEU A 160 -5.09 8.83 -0.28
C LEU A 160 -4.02 8.92 -1.36
N SER A 161 -2.87 8.27 -1.13
CA SER A 161 -1.80 8.21 -2.14
C SER A 161 -2.27 7.54 -3.43
N PHE A 162 -2.96 6.40 -3.33
CA PHE A 162 -3.46 5.69 -4.51
C PHE A 162 -4.56 6.45 -5.26
N ALA A 163 -5.44 7.14 -4.52
CA ALA A 163 -6.47 7.98 -5.11
C ALA A 163 -5.91 9.27 -5.76
N GLY A 164 -4.58 9.50 -5.72
CA GLY A 164 -3.96 10.73 -6.20
C GLY A 164 -4.28 11.97 -5.35
N LEU A 165 -4.86 11.79 -4.16
CA LEU A 165 -5.31 12.88 -3.28
C LEU A 165 -4.21 13.42 -2.36
N GLN A 166 -2.95 12.99 -2.54
CA GLN A 166 -1.85 13.36 -1.65
C GLN A 166 -1.53 14.87 -1.71
N ALA A 167 -1.67 15.50 -2.88
CA ALA A 167 -1.46 16.94 -3.03
C ALA A 167 -2.57 17.72 -2.29
N ALA A 168 -3.84 17.40 -2.54
CA ALA A 168 -4.98 17.99 -1.84
C ALA A 168 -4.93 17.76 -0.32
N TYR A 169 -4.38 16.62 0.14
CA TYR A 169 -4.23 16.34 1.56
C TYR A 169 -3.19 17.25 2.25
N ASN A 170 -2.18 17.68 1.50
CA ASN A 170 -1.08 18.52 1.97
C ASN A 170 -1.27 20.00 1.63
N ASP A 171 -2.41 20.37 1.06
CA ASP A 171 -2.74 21.76 0.69
C ASP A 171 -2.80 22.64 1.96
N PRO A 172 -1.97 23.70 2.05
CA PRO A 172 -1.98 24.60 3.21
C PRO A 172 -3.23 25.48 3.26
N ASP A 173 -3.85 25.77 2.11
CA ASP A 173 -4.98 26.67 1.96
C ASP A 173 -6.32 25.91 2.14
N ASP A 174 -6.38 24.63 1.72
CA ASP A 174 -7.51 23.74 1.98
C ASP A 174 -7.14 22.54 2.85
N ARG A 175 -7.41 22.66 4.15
CA ARG A 175 -7.18 21.59 5.13
C ARG A 175 -8.38 20.68 5.36
N SER A 176 -9.47 20.81 4.61
CA SER A 176 -10.70 20.03 4.80
C SER A 176 -10.44 18.52 4.74
N LEU A 177 -9.72 18.07 3.71
CA LEU A 177 -9.36 16.67 3.51
C LEU A 177 -8.46 16.14 4.62
N LYS A 178 -7.51 16.97 5.07
CA LYS A 178 -6.62 16.66 6.19
C LYS A 178 -7.40 16.50 7.49
N TYR A 179 -8.27 17.45 7.81
CA TYR A 179 -9.10 17.40 9.02
C TYR A 179 -10.03 16.20 9.02
N PHE A 180 -10.74 15.96 7.91
CA PHE A 180 -11.62 14.80 7.79
C PHE A 180 -10.85 13.49 7.99
N THR A 181 -9.67 13.36 7.36
CA THR A 181 -8.81 12.19 7.57
C THR A 181 -8.44 12.03 9.04
N HIS A 182 -8.08 13.10 9.75
CA HIS A 182 -7.76 13.04 11.18
C HIS A 182 -8.98 12.66 12.05
N MET A 183 -10.18 13.14 11.71
CA MET A 183 -11.42 12.72 12.38
C MET A 183 -11.64 11.22 12.20
N MET A 184 -11.38 10.68 11.01
CA MET A 184 -11.42 9.24 10.75
C MET A 184 -10.36 8.47 11.56
N LEU A 185 -9.15 9.04 11.75
CA LEU A 185 -8.14 8.43 12.63
C LEU A 185 -8.56 8.42 14.11
N ALA A 186 -9.32 9.45 14.52
CA ALA A 186 -9.80 9.57 15.90
C ALA A 186 -10.79 8.45 16.29
N LEU A 187 -11.42 7.77 15.31
CA LEU A 187 -12.27 6.60 15.56
C LEU A 187 -11.54 5.50 16.34
N ALA A 188 -10.21 5.39 16.19
CA ALA A 188 -9.42 4.44 16.97
C ALA A 188 -9.49 4.72 18.48
N PHE A 189 -9.83 5.93 18.89
CA PHE A 189 -9.90 6.35 20.29
C PHE A 189 -11.33 6.59 20.76
N VAL A 190 -12.33 6.25 19.96
CA VAL A 190 -13.74 6.29 20.37
C VAL A 190 -14.03 5.00 21.16
N PRO A 191 -14.86 5.04 22.23
CA PRO A 191 -15.33 3.83 22.89
C PRO A 191 -15.86 2.82 21.88
N LEU A 192 -15.52 1.54 22.04
CA LEU A 192 -15.84 0.49 21.07
C LEU A 192 -17.33 0.47 20.69
N THR A 193 -18.22 0.66 21.69
CA THR A 193 -19.68 0.72 21.53
C THR A 193 -20.17 1.92 20.72
N GLU A 194 -19.38 2.99 20.64
CA GLU A 194 -19.72 4.25 19.98
C GLU A 194 -19.14 4.34 18.56
N VAL A 195 -18.20 3.46 18.19
CA VAL A 195 -17.48 3.49 16.91
C VAL A 195 -18.45 3.55 15.72
N SER A 196 -19.43 2.65 15.67
CA SER A 196 -20.39 2.58 14.54
C SER A 196 -21.26 3.84 14.44
N ARG A 197 -21.64 4.41 15.59
CA ARG A 197 -22.45 5.64 15.64
C ARG A 197 -21.64 6.84 15.17
N ILE A 198 -20.44 7.04 15.72
CA ILE A 198 -19.56 8.16 15.35
C ILE A 198 -19.13 8.05 13.88
N PHE A 199 -18.80 6.85 13.41
CA PHE A 199 -18.50 6.63 11.99
C PHE A 199 -19.66 7.05 11.09
N SER A 200 -20.90 6.69 11.44
CA SER A 200 -22.09 7.06 10.65
C SER A 200 -22.28 8.57 10.58
N LEU A 201 -21.97 9.31 11.66
CA LEU A 201 -22.00 10.78 11.65
C LEU A 201 -20.92 11.35 10.72
N LEU A 202 -19.67 10.88 10.84
CA LEU A 202 -18.57 11.32 9.98
C LEU A 202 -18.83 11.02 8.50
N LYS A 203 -19.44 9.88 8.20
CA LYS A 203 -19.78 9.50 6.82
C LYS A 203 -20.75 10.48 6.16
N ASN A 204 -21.68 11.07 6.91
CA ASN A 204 -22.63 12.04 6.36
C ASN A 204 -21.96 13.37 5.98
N ASP A 205 -20.88 13.73 6.67
CA ASP A 205 -20.08 14.94 6.43
C ASP A 205 -18.90 14.70 5.49
N ALA A 206 -18.85 13.52 4.85
CA ALA A 206 -17.77 13.11 3.99
C ALA A 206 -17.63 13.97 2.73
N LEU A 207 -16.39 14.37 2.43
CA LEU A 207 -16.04 14.89 1.12
C LEU A 207 -16.32 13.83 0.05
N LYS A 208 -17.01 14.20 -1.03
CA LYS A 208 -17.36 13.28 -2.14
C LYS A 208 -16.14 12.54 -2.72
N ALA A 209 -14.97 13.19 -2.73
CA ALA A 209 -13.71 12.60 -3.17
C ALA A 209 -13.27 11.37 -2.34
N LEU A 210 -13.77 11.25 -1.11
CA LEU A 210 -13.46 10.15 -0.19
C LEU A 210 -14.52 9.05 -0.16
N SER A 211 -15.65 9.18 -0.86
CA SER A 211 -16.74 8.20 -0.80
C SER A 211 -16.25 6.75 -1.05
N PRO A 212 -15.41 6.47 -2.07
CA PRO A 212 -14.92 5.10 -2.29
C PRO A 212 -14.07 4.56 -1.13
N ILE A 213 -13.31 5.45 -0.47
CA ILE A 213 -12.45 5.10 0.68
C ILE A 213 -13.32 4.83 1.91
N ILE A 214 -14.34 5.64 2.14
CA ILE A 214 -15.24 5.57 3.30
C ILE A 214 -16.15 4.35 3.20
N GLU A 215 -16.73 4.07 2.04
CA GLU A 215 -17.55 2.87 1.81
C GLU A 215 -16.74 1.59 2.00
N TYR A 216 -15.49 1.58 1.54
CA TYR A 216 -14.59 0.46 1.79
C TYR A 216 -14.28 0.31 3.29
N PHE A 217 -13.99 1.41 3.99
CA PHE A 217 -13.69 1.40 5.42
C PHE A 217 -14.89 0.91 6.22
N GLU A 218 -16.08 1.42 5.92
CA GLU A 218 -17.35 1.00 6.50
C GLU A 218 -17.52 -0.53 6.41
N LYS A 219 -17.46 -1.08 5.19
CA LYS A 219 -17.70 -2.51 4.94
C LYS A 219 -16.66 -3.44 5.59
N ASN A 220 -15.41 -3.01 5.68
CA ASN A 220 -14.31 -3.89 6.11
C ASN A 220 -13.87 -3.68 7.56
N TYR A 221 -14.17 -2.51 8.16
CA TYR A 221 -13.67 -2.11 9.48
C TYR A 221 -14.75 -1.76 10.50
N VAL A 222 -15.98 -1.42 10.07
CA VAL A 222 -17.00 -0.87 10.97
C VAL A 222 -18.30 -1.69 10.97
N LEU A 223 -18.85 -1.99 9.79
CA LEU A 223 -20.17 -2.61 9.68
C LEU A 223 -20.16 -4.04 10.18
N GLU A 224 -20.93 -4.25 11.23
CA GLU A 224 -21.42 -5.56 11.66
C GLU A 224 -22.93 -5.63 11.35
N VAL A 225 -23.31 -6.48 10.41
CA VAL A 225 -24.73 -6.75 10.11
C VAL A 225 -25.11 -8.04 10.81
N ILE A 226 -25.90 -7.93 11.89
CA ILE A 226 -26.43 -9.10 12.60
C ILE A 226 -27.42 -9.83 11.67
N GLY A 227 -27.12 -11.08 11.35
CA GLY A 227 -28.01 -11.92 10.56
C GLY A 227 -29.32 -12.17 11.29
N ARG A 228 -30.46 -11.93 10.62
CA ARG A 228 -31.79 -12.32 11.11
C ARG A 228 -32.27 -13.57 10.37
N GLY A 229 -32.69 -14.59 11.11
CA GLY A 229 -33.19 -15.85 10.54
C GLY A 229 -32.08 -16.66 9.85
N ARG A 230 -32.34 -17.14 8.62
CA ARG A 230 -31.38 -17.95 7.84
C ARG A 230 -30.26 -17.15 7.15
N ARG A 231 -30.24 -15.81 7.26
CA ARG A 231 -29.19 -14.98 6.64
C ARG A 231 -27.95 -14.96 7.52
N ARG A 232 -26.78 -15.27 6.95
CA ARG A 232 -25.49 -15.09 7.63
C ARG A 232 -25.27 -13.61 7.94
N GLY A 233 -24.87 -13.31 9.17
CA GLY A 233 -24.40 -11.97 9.53
C GLY A 233 -23.15 -11.60 8.72
N ILE A 234 -22.99 -10.32 8.40
CA ILE A 234 -21.80 -9.79 7.76
C ILE A 234 -20.93 -9.23 8.88
N HIS A 235 -19.84 -9.92 9.20
CA HIS A 235 -18.83 -9.40 10.14
C HIS A 235 -17.73 -8.66 9.36
N PRO A 236 -17.25 -7.52 9.88
CA PRO A 236 -16.16 -6.80 9.24
C PRO A 236 -14.88 -7.66 9.32
N ARG A 237 -14.10 -7.67 8.25
CA ARG A 237 -12.85 -8.45 8.18
C ARG A 237 -11.83 -7.97 9.21
N TYR A 238 -11.87 -6.69 9.54
CA TYR A 238 -10.98 -6.03 10.50
C TYR A 238 -11.84 -5.32 11.55
N PRO A 239 -12.46 -6.08 12.46
CA PRO A 239 -13.49 -5.53 13.32
C PRO A 239 -12.90 -4.51 14.32
N PRO A 240 -13.68 -3.55 14.85
CA PRO A 240 -13.17 -2.48 15.70
C PRO A 240 -12.26 -2.94 16.85
N GLU A 241 -12.48 -4.13 17.40
CA GLU A 241 -11.72 -4.74 18.49
C GLU A 241 -10.23 -4.89 18.20
N ILE A 242 -9.84 -5.07 16.93
CA ILE A 242 -8.43 -5.33 16.58
C ILE A 242 -7.64 -4.04 16.33
N TRP A 243 -8.30 -2.91 16.07
CA TRP A 243 -7.63 -1.65 15.74
C TRP A 243 -7.94 -0.52 16.72
N ASN A 244 -9.00 -0.63 17.53
CA ASN A 244 -9.36 0.33 18.56
C ASN A 244 -8.28 0.38 19.67
N GLN A 245 -8.01 1.59 20.15
CA GLN A 245 -7.00 1.96 21.13
C GLN A 245 -7.60 2.72 22.31
N TYR A 246 -8.93 2.83 22.44
CA TYR A 246 -9.58 3.59 23.50
C TYR A 246 -9.14 3.13 24.90
N GLN A 247 -9.20 1.81 25.15
CA GLN A 247 -8.78 1.24 26.43
C GLN A 247 -7.28 1.45 26.67
N THR A 248 -6.44 1.21 25.66
CA THR A 248 -4.98 1.44 25.72
C THR A 248 -4.64 2.89 26.08
N ALA A 249 -5.38 3.86 25.54
CA ALA A 249 -5.18 5.29 25.80
C ALA A 249 -5.59 5.68 27.22
N LEU A 250 -6.65 5.07 27.78
CA LEU A 250 -7.07 5.29 29.16
C LEU A 250 -6.11 4.69 30.18
N THR A 251 -5.56 3.51 29.89
CA THR A 251 -4.70 2.76 30.83
C THR A 251 -3.21 3.14 30.75
N GLY A 252 -2.84 4.07 29.87
CA GLY A 252 -1.44 4.52 29.70
C GLY A 252 -0.46 3.43 29.27
N SER A 253 -0.97 2.26 28.85
CA SER A 253 -0.15 1.08 28.59
C SER A 253 0.39 1.16 27.17
N HIS A 254 1.59 1.73 27.00
CA HIS A 254 2.32 1.53 25.77
C HIS A 254 2.53 0.01 25.59
N LYS A 255 1.88 -0.59 24.57
CA LYS A 255 2.36 -1.86 24.03
C LYS A 255 3.68 -1.56 23.32
N THR A 256 4.77 -1.50 24.10
CA THR A 256 6.12 -1.58 23.58
C THR A 256 6.21 -2.91 22.84
N LYS A 257 6.40 -2.80 21.52
CA LYS A 257 6.70 -3.93 20.65
C LYS A 257 7.99 -4.60 21.17
N THR A 258 7.87 -5.87 21.56
CA THR A 258 8.97 -6.83 21.44
C THR A 258 8.94 -7.43 20.04
#